data_AF-A0A258IQU2-F1
#
_entry.id   AF-A0A258IQU2-F1
#
_cell.length_a   1.000
_cell.length_b   1.000
_cell.length_c   1.000
_cell.angle_alpha   90.00
_cell.angle_beta   90.00
_cell.angle_gamma   90.00
#
_symmetry.space_group_name_H-M   'P 1'
#
loop_
_entity.id
_entity.type
_entity.pdbx_description
1 polymer ?
#
loop_
_entity_poly.entity_id
_entity_poly.type
_entity_poly.pdbx_seq_one_letter_code
_entity_poly.pdbx_strand_id
1 'polypeptide(L)'
;MWLLSDPGVSETLCKQIEDVALPRLRNLGSDFDYTRSLQEEDPYALNRAAATYALYRIAEGNLDAARDLIATSEFASYVWLPHLKRLGLDEKLLALGNKLSLEDRLTLAGLLHEWEAYSVEKLKLGKIWERTPFPLETMPS
;
A
#
# COMPACT_ATOMS: atom_id res chain seq x y z
N MET A 1 -17.26 18.22 -12.39
CA MET A 1 -17.48 16.81 -12.81
C MET A 1 -16.81 16.64 -14.15
N TRP A 2 -15.94 15.63 -14.31
CA TRP A 2 -15.20 15.40 -15.54
C TRP A 2 -15.99 14.44 -16.43
N LEU A 3 -16.18 14.78 -17.72
CA LEU A 3 -16.86 13.91 -18.68
C LEU A 3 -15.84 13.41 -19.70
N LEU A 4 -15.70 12.09 -19.81
CA LEU A 4 -14.77 11.46 -20.76
C LEU A 4 -15.10 11.77 -22.23
N SER A 5 -16.32 12.23 -22.50
CA SER A 5 -16.78 12.68 -23.82
C SER A 5 -16.29 14.08 -24.20
N ASP A 6 -15.77 14.87 -23.25
CA ASP A 6 -15.30 16.21 -23.54
C ASP A 6 -13.96 16.15 -24.30
N PRO A 7 -13.85 16.77 -25.49
CA PRO A 7 -12.65 16.67 -26.33
C PRO A 7 -11.37 17.16 -25.64
N GLY A 8 -11.49 18.09 -24.68
CA GLY A 8 -10.37 18.65 -23.92
C GLY A 8 -10.05 17.92 -22.61
N VAL A 9 -10.77 16.86 -22.26
CA VAL A 9 -10.62 16.18 -20.97
C VAL A 9 -9.24 15.55 -20.82
N SER A 10 -8.69 14.98 -21.90
CA SER A 10 -7.36 14.38 -21.89
C SER A 10 -6.26 15.41 -21.65
N GLU A 11 -6.31 16.56 -22.32
CA GLU A 11 -5.34 17.64 -22.10
C GLU A 11 -5.46 18.21 -20.69
N THR A 12 -6.69 18.39 -20.20
CA THR A 12 -6.95 18.85 -18.83
C THR A 12 -6.41 17.84 -17.81
N LEU A 13 -6.57 16.53 -18.07
CA LEU A 13 -6.05 15.47 -17.20
C LEU A 13 -4.51 15.52 -17.15
N CYS A 14 -3.86 15.61 -18.31
CA CYS A 14 -2.41 15.74 -18.39
C CYS A 14 -1.92 16.96 -17.61
N LYS A 15 -2.56 18.13 -17.76
CA LYS A 15 -2.20 19.33 -16.98
C LYS A 15 -2.36 19.14 -15.48
N GLN A 16 -3.45 18.51 -15.03
CA GLN A 16 -3.61 18.21 -13.59
C GLN A 16 -2.54 17.24 -13.09
N ILE A 17 -2.14 16.25 -13.90
CA ILE A 17 -1.05 15.35 -13.54
C ILE A 17 0.27 16.11 -13.41
N GLU A 18 0.64 16.89 -14.44
CA GLU A 18 1.93 17.58 -14.50
C GLU A 18 2.05 18.73 -13.49
N ASP A 19 0.99 19.52 -13.32
CA ASP A 19 1.03 20.77 -12.56
C ASP A 19 0.61 20.60 -11.09
N VAL A 20 -0.11 19.53 -10.76
CA VAL A 20 -0.66 19.31 -9.41
C VAL A 20 -0.19 18.00 -8.81
N ALA A 21 -0.46 16.87 -9.47
CA ALA A 21 -0.20 15.55 -8.88
C ALA A 21 1.30 15.24 -8.78
N LEU A 22 2.06 15.38 -9.87
CA LEU A 22 3.49 15.06 -9.91
C LEU A 22 4.31 15.95 -8.96
N PRO A 23 4.10 17.28 -8.86
CA PRO A 23 4.82 18.11 -7.90
C PRO A 23 4.56 17.71 -6.46
N ARG A 24 3.32 17.35 -6.12
CA ARG A 24 2.98 16.82 -4.79
C ARG A 24 3.71 15.51 -4.52
N LEU A 25 3.64 14.55 -5.45
CA LEU A 25 4.29 13.25 -5.32
C LEU A 25 5.82 13.36 -5.22
N ARG A 26 6.44 14.23 -6.02
CA ARG A 26 7.90 14.46 -6.00
C ARG A 26 8.41 15.11 -4.71
N ASN A 27 7.55 15.81 -3.98
CA ASN A 27 7.89 16.44 -2.70
C ASN A 27 7.78 15.47 -1.51
N LEU A 28 7.32 14.24 -1.73
CA LEU A 28 7.27 13.23 -0.69
C LEU A 28 8.65 12.59 -0.51
N GLY A 29 9.07 12.41 0.74
CA GLY A 29 10.37 11.81 1.07
C GLY A 29 10.40 10.29 0.88
N SER A 30 9.23 9.66 0.84
CA SER A 30 9.05 8.22 0.62
C SER A 30 7.65 7.92 0.07
N ASP A 31 7.50 6.77 -0.60
CA ASP A 31 6.19 6.24 -1.04
C ASP A 31 5.21 6.08 0.14
N PHE A 32 5.74 5.92 1.34
CA PHE A 32 5.00 5.81 2.59
C PHE A 32 4.43 7.14 3.10
N ASP A 33 5.10 8.26 2.83
CA ASP A 33 4.60 9.58 3.19
C ASP A 33 3.33 9.94 2.41
N TYR A 34 3.17 9.42 1.19
CA TYR A 34 1.93 9.53 0.43
C TYR A 34 0.76 8.87 1.16
N THR A 35 0.96 7.64 1.64
CA THR A 35 -0.10 6.91 2.33
C THR A 35 -0.48 7.60 3.63
N ARG A 36 0.49 8.22 4.34
CA ARG A 36 0.23 9.02 5.53
C ARG A 36 -0.53 10.31 5.21
N SER A 37 -0.18 11.04 4.15
CA SER A 37 -0.92 12.25 3.78
C SER A 37 -2.38 11.96 3.40
N LEU A 38 -2.64 10.82 2.75
CA LEU A 38 -4.01 10.39 2.46
C LEU A 38 -4.83 10.08 3.73
N GLN A 39 -4.18 9.56 4.77
CA GLN A 39 -4.82 9.31 6.06
C GLN A 39 -5.22 10.61 6.76
N GLU A 40 -4.39 11.65 6.65
CA GLU A 40 -4.63 12.96 7.26
C GLU A 40 -5.75 13.73 6.53
N GLU A 41 -5.88 13.57 5.21
CA GLU A 41 -6.89 14.26 4.39
C GLU A 41 -8.30 13.63 4.50
N ASP A 42 -8.42 12.29 4.66
CA ASP A 42 -9.71 11.60 4.80
C ASP A 42 -9.67 10.44 5.82
N PRO A 43 -9.97 10.73 7.10
CA PRO A 43 -10.05 9.72 8.16
C PRO A 43 -11.13 8.66 7.94
N TYR A 44 -12.15 8.93 7.11
CA TYR A 44 -13.23 7.97 6.82
C TYR A 44 -12.87 6.99 5.70
N ALA A 45 -11.99 7.38 4.76
CA ALA A 45 -11.37 6.45 3.81
C ALA A 45 -10.54 5.37 4.53
N LEU A 46 -9.99 5.73 5.69
CA LEU A 46 -9.19 4.86 6.55
C LEU A 46 -9.96 3.64 7.04
N ASN A 47 -11.21 3.82 7.48
CA ASN A 47 -12.02 2.70 7.94
C ASN A 47 -12.34 1.73 6.79
N ARG A 48 -12.58 2.23 5.56
CA ARG A 48 -12.88 1.38 4.40
C ARG A 48 -11.68 0.62 3.85
N ALA A 49 -10.46 1.11 4.07
CA ALA A 49 -9.22 0.55 3.50
C ALA A 49 -8.20 0.15 4.58
N ALA A 50 -8.63 -0.04 5.83
CA ALA A 50 -7.75 -0.27 6.98
C ALA A 50 -6.75 -1.40 6.76
N ALA A 51 -7.19 -2.53 6.18
CA ALA A 51 -6.32 -3.65 5.88
C ALA A 51 -5.24 -3.32 4.83
N THR A 52 -5.56 -2.44 3.86
CA THR A 52 -4.57 -1.96 2.88
C THR A 52 -3.54 -1.05 3.55
N TYR A 53 -3.97 -0.18 4.46
CA TYR A 53 -3.06 0.65 5.24
C TYR A 53 -2.20 -0.15 6.23
N ALA A 54 -2.75 -1.18 6.84
CA ALA A 54 -1.99 -2.08 7.71
C ALA A 54 -0.84 -2.76 6.97
N LEU A 55 -1.03 -3.14 5.70
CA LEU A 55 0.04 -3.72 4.85
C LEU A 55 1.17 -2.72 4.60
N TYR A 56 0.87 -1.45 4.37
CA TYR A 56 1.91 -0.41 4.26
C TYR A 56 2.68 -0.26 5.58
N ARG A 57 1.98 -0.26 6.73
CA ARG A 57 2.63 -0.22 8.05
C ARG A 57 3.50 -1.45 8.31
N ILE A 58 3.11 -2.63 7.85
CA ILE A 58 3.94 -3.85 7.88
C ILE A 58 5.19 -3.66 7.01
N ALA A 59 5.05 -3.17 5.77
CA ALA A 59 6.17 -2.93 4.86
C ALA A 59 7.18 -1.90 5.42
N GLU A 60 6.69 -0.87 6.12
CA GLU A 60 7.51 0.11 6.86
C GLU A 60 8.23 -0.50 8.08
N GLY A 61 7.78 -1.67 8.55
CA GLY A 61 8.20 -2.26 9.83
C GLY A 61 7.53 -1.62 11.05
N ASN A 62 6.52 -0.77 10.88
CA ASN A 62 5.71 -0.21 11.95
C ASN A 62 4.58 -1.19 12.35
N LEU A 63 5.01 -2.27 12.99
CA LEU A 63 4.17 -3.41 13.34
C LEU A 63 3.08 -3.06 14.36
N ASP A 64 3.37 -2.15 15.30
CA ASP A 64 2.40 -1.70 16.29
C ASP A 64 1.25 -0.92 15.65
N ALA A 65 1.57 0.04 14.77
CA ALA A 65 0.54 0.79 14.04
C ALA A 65 -0.29 -0.13 13.12
N ALA A 66 0.32 -1.16 12.53
CA ALA A 66 -0.41 -2.15 11.75
C ALA A 66 -1.45 -2.90 12.61
N ARG A 67 -1.07 -3.33 13.82
CA ARG A 67 -1.98 -4.01 14.77
C ARG A 67 -3.13 -3.10 15.18
N ASP A 68 -2.84 -1.85 15.52
CA ASP A 68 -3.87 -0.90 15.97
C ASP A 68 -4.90 -0.62 14.87
N LEU A 69 -4.45 -0.46 13.61
CA LEU A 69 -5.35 -0.27 12.46
C LEU A 69 -6.29 -1.47 12.25
N ILE A 70 -5.76 -2.68 12.40
CA ILE A 70 -6.56 -3.91 12.27
C ILE A 70 -7.53 -4.05 13.44
N ALA A 71 -7.09 -3.76 14.67
CA ALA A 71 -7.91 -3.94 15.87
C ALA A 71 -9.07 -2.93 15.96
N THR A 72 -8.88 -1.71 15.44
CA THR A 72 -9.84 -0.61 15.57
C THR A 72 -10.79 -0.46 14.38
N SER A 73 -10.56 -1.15 13.26
CA SER A 73 -11.39 -1.00 12.06
C SER A 73 -12.54 -2.02 12.03
N GLU A 74 -13.76 -1.51 11.84
CA GLU A 74 -14.95 -2.33 11.60
C GLU A 74 -14.91 -3.07 10.25
N PHE A 75 -14.04 -2.64 9.32
CA PHE A 75 -13.84 -3.28 8.01
C PHE A 75 -12.45 -3.93 7.88
N ALA A 76 -11.80 -4.28 9.00
CA ALA A 76 -10.50 -4.96 8.98
C ALA A 76 -10.50 -6.27 8.16
N SER A 77 -11.66 -6.90 7.99
CA SER A 77 -11.87 -8.10 7.16
C SER A 77 -12.01 -7.82 5.65
N TYR A 78 -12.10 -6.55 5.24
CA TYR A 78 -12.26 -6.12 3.85
C TYR A 78 -10.94 -5.57 3.32
N VAL A 79 -10.13 -6.45 2.73
CA VAL A 79 -8.97 -6.04 1.96
C VAL A 79 -9.44 -5.56 0.58
N TRP A 80 -9.30 -4.27 0.29
CA TRP A 80 -9.57 -3.67 -1.03
C TRP A 80 -8.51 -4.01 -2.09
N LEU A 81 -7.74 -5.07 -1.86
CA LEU A 81 -6.80 -5.65 -2.81
C LEU A 81 -7.32 -7.03 -3.24
N PRO A 82 -8.26 -7.10 -4.20
CA PRO A 82 -8.83 -8.36 -4.69
C PRO A 82 -7.78 -9.40 -5.10
N HIS A 83 -6.58 -8.92 -5.48
CA HIS A 83 -5.45 -9.76 -5.85
C HIS A 83 -4.78 -10.44 -4.65
N LEU A 84 -4.70 -9.81 -3.48
CA LEU A 84 -4.19 -10.45 -2.26
C LEU A 84 -5.15 -11.54 -1.77
N LYS A 85 -6.45 -11.23 -1.78
CA LYS A 85 -7.50 -12.21 -1.46
C LYS A 85 -7.50 -13.39 -2.41
N ARG A 86 -7.28 -13.16 -3.71
CA ARG A 86 -7.15 -14.23 -4.72
C ARG A 86 -5.94 -15.14 -4.47
N LEU A 87 -4.90 -14.63 -3.83
CA LEU A 87 -3.70 -15.39 -3.47
C LEU A 87 -3.77 -16.00 -2.06
N GLY A 88 -4.84 -15.73 -1.30
CA GLY A 88 -4.94 -16.11 0.11
C GLY A 88 -3.82 -15.51 0.97
N LEU A 89 -3.22 -14.41 0.51
CA LEU A 89 -2.11 -13.74 1.18
C LEU A 89 -2.62 -12.72 2.19
N ASP A 90 -3.82 -12.20 2.02
CA ASP A 90 -4.48 -11.29 2.96
C ASP A 90 -4.65 -11.93 4.35
N GLU A 91 -5.22 -13.13 4.42
CA GLU A 91 -5.40 -13.84 5.70
C GLU A 91 -4.05 -14.17 6.37
N LYS A 92 -3.04 -14.56 5.58
CA LYS A 92 -1.69 -14.87 6.10
C LYS A 92 -0.95 -13.63 6.60
N LEU A 93 -0.96 -12.56 5.82
CA LEU A 93 -0.31 -11.29 6.17
C LEU A 93 -0.98 -10.64 7.38
N LEU A 94 -2.31 -10.69 7.48
CA LEU A 94 -3.04 -10.17 8.64
C LEU A 94 -2.89 -11.07 9.87
N ALA A 95 -2.91 -12.41 9.72
CA ALA A 95 -2.72 -13.33 10.83
C ALA A 95 -1.29 -13.26 11.43
N LEU A 96 -0.27 -13.06 10.59
CA LEU A 96 1.10 -12.80 11.03
C LEU A 96 1.24 -11.37 11.57
N GLY A 97 0.56 -10.42 10.93
CA GLY A 97 0.33 -9.04 11.39
C GLY A 97 -0.29 -8.91 12.79
N ASN A 98 -1.05 -9.91 13.23
CA ASN A 98 -1.63 -9.90 14.57
C ASN A 98 -0.69 -10.49 15.64
N LYS A 99 0.35 -11.23 15.25
CA LYS A 99 1.31 -11.88 16.16
C LYS A 99 2.66 -11.16 16.28
N LEU A 100 2.98 -10.33 15.29
CA LEU A 100 4.20 -9.51 15.08
C LEU A 100 5.17 -9.48 16.27
N SER A 101 5.98 -10.52 16.36
CA SER A 101 7.26 -10.49 17.06
C SER A 101 8.36 -10.07 16.08
N LEU A 102 9.50 -9.61 16.59
CA LEU A 102 10.69 -9.31 15.80
C LEU A 102 11.16 -10.49 14.94
N GLU A 103 10.86 -11.72 15.37
CA GLU A 103 11.23 -12.98 14.71
C GLU A 103 10.44 -13.22 13.40
N ASP A 104 9.29 -12.57 13.23
CA ASP A 104 8.42 -12.76 12.06
C ASP A 104 8.78 -11.86 10.87
N ARG A 105 9.74 -10.93 11.02
CA ARG A 105 10.12 -9.95 9.98
C ARG A 105 10.51 -10.63 8.66
N LEU A 106 11.35 -11.66 8.71
CA LEU A 106 11.77 -12.39 7.50
C LEU A 106 10.60 -13.06 6.80
N THR A 107 9.67 -13.63 7.57
CA THR A 107 8.46 -14.27 7.03
C THR A 107 7.54 -13.24 6.36
N LEU A 108 7.35 -12.08 6.99
CA LEU A 108 6.55 -10.98 6.45
C LEU A 108 7.16 -10.42 5.16
N ALA A 109 8.47 -10.18 5.14
CA ALA A 109 9.20 -9.76 3.94
C ALA A 109 9.01 -10.77 2.79
N GLY A 110 9.12 -12.07 3.08
CA GLY A 110 8.87 -13.12 2.11
C GLY A 110 7.49 -13.00 1.46
N LEU A 111 6.43 -12.85 2.27
CA LEU A 111 5.06 -12.70 1.77
C LEU A 111 4.85 -11.41 0.98
N LEU A 112 5.47 -10.30 1.39
CA LEU A 112 5.39 -9.04 0.64
C LEU A 112 6.06 -9.19 -0.74
N HIS A 113 7.20 -9.87 -0.82
CA HIS A 113 7.87 -10.11 -2.09
C HIS A 113 7.14 -11.13 -2.98
N GLU A 114 6.45 -12.12 -2.42
CA GLU A 114 5.55 -12.98 -3.20
C GLU A 114 4.43 -12.16 -3.85
N TRP A 115 3.83 -11.23 -3.10
CA TRP A 115 2.83 -10.32 -3.62
C TRP A 115 3.39 -9.37 -4.68
N GLU A 116 4.58 -8.80 -4.44
CA GLU A 116 5.28 -7.92 -5.37
C GLU A 116 5.57 -8.66 -6.69
N ALA A 117 6.17 -9.85 -6.63
CA ALA A 117 6.48 -10.67 -7.79
C ALA A 117 5.21 -10.99 -8.62
N TYR A 118 4.12 -11.35 -7.94
CA TYR A 118 2.84 -11.55 -8.61
C TYR A 118 2.35 -10.29 -9.33
N SER A 119 2.44 -9.14 -8.66
CA SER A 119 1.98 -7.86 -9.21
C SER A 119 2.80 -7.45 -10.44
N VAL A 120 4.12 -7.61 -10.39
CA VAL A 120 5.03 -7.36 -11.51
C VAL A 120 4.70 -8.23 -12.71
N GLU A 121 4.42 -9.52 -12.48
CA GLU A 121 4.02 -10.46 -13.52
C GLU A 121 2.68 -10.05 -14.16
N LYS A 122 1.64 -9.81 -13.35
CA LYS A 122 0.28 -9.52 -13.86
C LYS A 122 0.16 -8.16 -14.52
N LEU A 123 0.87 -7.16 -14.01
CA LEU A 123 0.92 -5.81 -14.58
C LEU A 123 1.96 -5.69 -15.72
N LYS A 124 2.71 -6.76 -16.00
CA LYS A 124 3.75 -6.81 -17.05
C LYS A 124 4.83 -5.75 -16.86
N LEU A 125 5.19 -5.45 -15.61
CA LEU A 125 6.13 -4.40 -15.24
C LEU A 125 7.59 -4.88 -15.24
N GLY A 126 7.85 -6.16 -15.48
CA GLY A 126 9.18 -6.75 -15.29
C GLY A 126 10.33 -6.13 -16.10
N LYS A 127 10.04 -5.34 -17.14
CA LYS A 127 11.07 -4.60 -17.91
C LYS A 127 11.52 -3.29 -17.25
N ILE A 128 10.71 -2.74 -16.35
CA ILE A 128 10.91 -1.42 -15.73
C ILE A 128 10.93 -1.51 -14.20
N TRP A 129 10.88 -2.72 -13.66
CA TRP A 129 10.86 -2.97 -12.22
C TRP A 129 12.17 -3.65 -11.81
N GLU A 130 12.72 -3.19 -10.69
CA GLU A 130 13.85 -3.77 -10.00
C GLU A 130 13.41 -4.05 -8.56
N ARG A 131 13.75 -5.23 -8.04
CA ARG A 131 13.40 -5.60 -6.67
C ARG A 131 14.21 -4.79 -5.68
N THR A 132 13.54 -4.11 -4.76
CA THR A 132 14.16 -3.39 -3.65
C THR A 132 13.74 -4.00 -2.32
N PRO A 133 14.60 -4.00 -1.29
CA PRO A 133 14.21 -4.45 0.03
C PRO A 133 13.15 -3.50 0.62
N PHE A 134 12.17 -4.06 1.32
CA PHE A 134 11.25 -3.30 2.16
C PHE A 134 11.98 -2.74 3.38
N PRO A 135 11.56 -1.57 3.92
CA PRO A 135 12.15 -1.01 5.14
C PRO A 135 12.22 -2.02 6.30
N LEU A 136 11.17 -2.84 6.48
CA LEU A 136 11.12 -3.87 7.52
C LEU A 136 12.30 -4.86 7.51
N GLU A 137 12.92 -5.07 6.34
CA GLU A 137 14.07 -5.98 6.16
C GLU A 137 15.38 -5.37 6.64
N THR A 138 15.44 -4.05 6.77
CA THR A 138 16.66 -3.29 7.07
C THR A 138 16.66 -2.66 8.45
N MET A 139 15.54 -2.74 9.18
CA MET A 139 15.44 -2.19 10.53
C MET A 139 16.27 -2.99 11.55
N PRO A 140 17.00 -2.33 12.46
CA PRO A 140 17.72 -3.00 13.54
C PRO A 140 16.76 -3.77 14.46
N SER A 141 17.28 -4.84 15.05
CA SER A 141 16.57 -5.70 16.01
C SER A 141 16.49 -5.09 17.40
#